data_AF-A0A969KQ49-F1
#
_entry.id   AF-A0A969KQ49-F1
#
_cell.length_a   1.000
_cell.length_b   1.000
_cell.length_c   1.000
_cell.angle_alpha   90.00
_cell.angle_beta   90.00
_cell.angle_gamma   90.00
#
_symmetry.space_group_name_H-M   'P 1'
#
loop_
_entity.id
_entity.type
_entity.pdbx_description
1 polymer ?
#
loop_
_entity_poly.entity_id
_entity_poly.type
_entity_poly.pdbx_seq_one_letter_code
_entity_poly.pdbx_strand_id
1 'polypeptide(L)'
;MTDQRQINEIAGLLKEAGNAHHQAFVETDGADAEWPIWYAEYLHARLAEALNASFTKSELVYLIVLLDAEQRLHAPSAEWSRYYAKSLATRYL
;
A
#
# COMPACT_ATOMS: atom_id res chain seq x y z
N MET A 1 19.36 -8.43 1.07
CA MET A 1 18.30 -9.41 1.39
C MET A 1 17.26 -8.66 2.17
N THR A 2 16.13 -8.30 1.56
CA THR A 2 15.04 -7.62 2.27
C THR A 2 14.53 -8.51 3.39
N ASP A 3 14.49 -8.00 4.62
CA ASP A 3 14.07 -8.78 5.80
C ASP A 3 12.59 -9.21 5.64
N GLN A 4 12.33 -10.51 5.70
CA GLN A 4 10.98 -11.08 5.60
C GLN A 4 10.06 -10.55 6.72
N ARG A 5 10.63 -10.19 7.88
CA ARG A 5 9.90 -9.52 8.96
C ARG A 5 9.39 -8.14 8.52
N GLN A 6 10.24 -7.35 7.87
CA GLN A 6 9.88 -6.02 7.37
C GLN A 6 8.79 -6.08 6.31
N ILE A 7 8.90 -7.03 5.37
CA ILE A 7 7.86 -7.26 4.35
C ILE A 7 6.52 -7.61 5.00
N ASN A 8 6.53 -8.43 6.06
CA ASN A 8 5.31 -8.81 6.77
C ASN A 8 4.69 -7.63 7.53
N GLU A 9 5.52 -6.77 8.13
CA GLU A 9 5.08 -5.54 8.80
C GLU A 9 4.40 -4.59 7.81
N ILE A 10 5.06 -4.28 6.69
CA ILE A 10 4.52 -3.40 5.64
C ILE A 10 3.23 -3.99 5.04
N ALA A 11 3.20 -5.30 4.77
CA ALA A 11 1.98 -5.97 4.28
C ALA A 11 0.83 -5.90 5.30
N GLY A 12 1.14 -5.97 6.59
CA GLY A 12 0.17 -5.79 7.68
C GLY A 12 -0.44 -4.39 7.67
N LEU A 13 0.39 -3.34 7.58
CA LEU A 13 -0.07 -1.95 7.46
C LEU A 13 -0.98 -1.75 6.25
N LEU A 14 -0.60 -2.28 5.09
CA LEU A 14 -1.40 -2.21 3.88
C LEU A 14 -2.76 -2.89 4.06
N LYS A 15 -2.78 -4.11 4.59
CA LYS A 15 -4.03 -4.85 4.83
C LYS A 15 -4.94 -4.13 5.84
N GLU A 16 -4.36 -3.54 6.87
CA GLU A 16 -5.09 -2.70 7.83
C GLU A 16 -5.75 -1.50 7.13
N ALA A 17 -5.02 -0.80 6.26
CA ALA A 17 -5.58 0.31 5.49
C ALA A 17 -6.73 -0.13 4.58
N GLY A 18 -6.63 -1.29 3.94
CA GLY A 18 -7.74 -1.83 3.14
C GLY A 18 -8.99 -2.12 3.95
N ASN A 19 -8.84 -2.68 5.16
CA ASN A 19 -9.97 -2.91 6.05
C ASN A 19 -10.59 -1.58 6.53
N ALA A 20 -9.74 -0.60 6.90
CA ALA A 20 -10.18 0.70 7.37
C ALA A 20 -10.86 1.51 6.24
N HIS A 21 -10.36 1.44 5.01
CA HIS A 21 -10.97 2.06 3.83
C HIS A 21 -12.35 1.46 3.55
N HIS A 22 -12.46 0.12 3.50
CA HIS A 22 -13.74 -0.54 3.29
C HIS A 22 -14.77 -0.16 4.36
N GLN A 23 -14.35 -0.04 5.63
CA GLN A 23 -15.23 0.40 6.70
C GLN A 23 -15.65 1.88 6.57
N ALA A 24 -14.74 2.77 6.15
CA ALA A 24 -15.03 4.19 5.95
C ALA A 24 -15.99 4.43 4.77
N PHE A 25 -15.93 3.58 3.75
CA PHE A 25 -16.75 3.66 2.54
C PHE A 25 -17.81 2.55 2.46
N VAL A 26 -18.28 2.06 3.61
CA VAL A 26 -19.25 0.95 3.67
C VAL A 26 -20.58 1.29 2.97
N GLU A 27 -20.99 2.56 3.00
CA GLU A 27 -22.22 3.03 2.34
C GLU A 27 -22.14 2.99 0.81
N THR A 28 -20.92 3.00 0.24
CA THR A 28 -20.66 2.90 -1.20
C THR A 28 -20.13 1.52 -1.60
N ASP A 29 -20.23 0.52 -0.72
CA ASP A 29 -19.62 -0.82 -0.90
C ASP A 29 -18.11 -0.73 -1.20
N GLY A 30 -17.43 0.23 -0.58
CA GLY A 30 -16.00 0.49 -0.80
C GLY A 30 -15.65 1.19 -2.12
N ALA A 31 -16.64 1.59 -2.92
CA ALA A 31 -16.39 2.34 -4.14
C ALA A 31 -15.90 3.75 -3.82
N ASP A 32 -14.67 4.04 -4.26
CA ASP A 32 -14.01 5.33 -4.11
C ASP A 32 -13.03 5.52 -5.29
N ALA A 33 -13.30 6.49 -6.17
CA ALA A 33 -12.43 6.77 -7.31
C ALA A 33 -11.08 7.37 -6.87
N GLU A 34 -11.05 8.01 -5.70
CA GLU A 34 -9.89 8.68 -5.13
C GLU A 34 -9.26 7.86 -4.00
N TRP A 35 -9.51 6.54 -3.96
CA TRP A 35 -8.94 5.62 -2.97
C TRP A 35 -7.43 5.78 -2.76
N PRO A 36 -6.60 6.09 -3.78
CA PRO A 36 -5.17 6.28 -3.56
C PRO A 36 -4.86 7.46 -2.62
N ILE A 37 -5.63 8.54 -2.72
CA ILE A 37 -5.46 9.71 -1.85
C ILE A 37 -5.77 9.31 -0.41
N TRP A 38 -6.88 8.59 -0.19
CA TRP A 38 -7.25 8.10 1.14
C TRP A 38 -6.16 7.19 1.74
N TYR A 39 -5.65 6.25 0.94
CA TYR A 39 -4.56 5.36 1.36
C TYR A 39 -3.30 6.15 1.72
N ALA A 40 -2.92 7.15 0.92
CA ALA A 40 -1.75 7.96 1.19
C ALA A 40 -1.92 8.77 2.49
N GLU A 41 -3.11 9.33 2.74
CA GLU A 41 -3.41 10.01 4.01
C GLU A 41 -3.31 9.06 5.21
N TYR A 42 -3.84 7.85 5.10
CA TYR A 42 -3.85 6.85 6.19
C TYR A 42 -2.45 6.25 6.47
N LEU A 43 -1.68 5.96 5.41
CA LEU A 43 -0.47 5.16 5.50
C LEU A 43 0.82 5.96 5.58
N HIS A 44 0.85 7.20 5.09
CA HIS A 44 2.11 7.90 4.78
C HIS A 44 3.13 7.91 5.93
N ALA A 45 2.75 8.40 7.11
CA ALA A 45 3.66 8.47 8.26
C ALA A 45 4.12 7.08 8.72
N ARG A 46 3.21 6.10 8.77
CA ARG A 46 3.46 4.74 9.25
C ARG A 46 4.35 3.95 8.30
N LEU A 47 4.16 4.11 6.99
CA LEU A 47 5.02 3.51 5.98
C LEU A 47 6.38 4.18 5.94
N ALA A 48 6.47 5.51 6.07
CA ALA A 48 7.74 6.21 6.11
C ALA A 48 8.61 5.72 7.29
N GLU A 49 8.00 5.55 8.46
CA GLU A 49 8.64 4.97 9.64
C GLU A 49 9.06 3.50 9.40
N ALA A 50 8.14 2.65 8.95
CA ALA A 50 8.42 1.23 8.71
C ALA A 50 9.45 1.00 7.59
N LEU A 51 9.57 1.89 6.61
CA LEU A 51 10.57 1.79 5.54
C LEU A 51 11.87 2.51 5.87
N ASN A 52 11.93 3.24 6.99
CA ASN A 52 13.02 4.18 7.30
C ASN A 52 13.35 5.08 6.10
N ALA A 53 12.31 5.62 5.46
CA ALA A 53 12.42 6.35 4.19
C ALA A 53 11.61 7.65 4.22
N SER A 54 12.05 8.61 3.41
CA SER A 54 11.34 9.88 3.20
C SER A 54 10.78 9.91 1.78
N PHE A 55 9.48 10.14 1.67
CA PHE A 55 8.77 10.39 0.43
C PHE A 55 7.55 11.26 0.74
N THR A 56 7.00 11.93 -0.26
CA THR A 56 5.79 12.74 -0.14
C THR A 56 4.52 11.89 -0.23
N LYS A 57 3.39 12.43 0.22
CA LYS A 57 2.09 11.78 -0.01
C LYS A 57 1.77 11.61 -1.49
N SER A 58 2.12 12.60 -2.33
CA SER A 58 1.96 12.51 -3.78
C SER A 58 2.79 11.39 -4.42
N GLU A 59 4.01 11.16 -3.94
CA GLU A 59 4.80 10.00 -4.37
C GLU A 59 4.14 8.70 -3.93
N LEU A 60 3.61 8.63 -2.71
CA LEU A 60 2.90 7.43 -2.24
C LEU A 60 1.64 7.16 -3.08
N VAL A 61 0.84 8.18 -3.41
CA VAL A 61 -0.30 8.08 -4.33
C VAL A 61 0.14 7.50 -5.67
N TYR A 62 1.19 8.05 -6.26
CA TYR A 62 1.72 7.54 -7.53
C TYR A 62 2.14 6.06 -7.42
N LEU A 63 2.87 5.70 -6.35
CA LEU A 63 3.38 4.35 -6.17
C LEU A 63 2.26 3.31 -6.01
N ILE A 64 1.23 3.59 -5.21
CA ILE A 64 0.14 2.61 -5.02
C ILE A 64 -0.70 2.45 -6.28
N VAL A 65 -0.90 3.52 -7.08
CA VAL A 65 -1.58 3.42 -8.39
C VAL A 65 -0.74 2.58 -9.36
N LEU A 66 0.57 2.80 -9.39
CA LEU A 66 1.49 2.01 -10.22
C LEU A 66 1.44 0.53 -9.83
N LEU A 67 1.57 0.22 -8.54
CA LEU A 67 1.60 -1.16 -8.03
C LEU A 67 0.28 -1.90 -8.27
N ASP A 68 -0.85 -1.18 -8.17
CA ASP A 68 -2.17 -1.70 -8.47
C ASP A 68 -2.32 -2.07 -9.96
N ALA A 69 -1.82 -1.22 -10.86
CA ALA A 69 -1.77 -1.54 -12.28
C ALA A 69 -0.83 -2.72 -12.59
N GLU A 70 0.38 -2.72 -12.02
CA GLU A 70 1.39 -3.76 -12.23
C GLU A 70 0.93 -5.13 -11.69
N GLN A 71 0.34 -5.17 -10.50
CA GLN A 71 -0.17 -6.40 -9.90
C GLN A 71 -1.27 -7.01 -10.78
N ARG A 72 -2.23 -6.21 -11.24
CA ARG A 72 -3.30 -6.70 -12.13
C ARG A 72 -2.77 -7.24 -13.46
N LEU A 73 -1.74 -6.60 -14.01
CA LEU A 73 -1.17 -6.97 -15.30
C LEU A 73 -0.26 -8.20 -15.21
N HIS A 74 0.60 -8.26 -14.19
CA HIS A 74 1.70 -9.22 -14.14
C HIS A 74 1.51 -10.33 -13.11
N ALA A 75 0.69 -10.11 -12.08
CA ALA A 75 0.50 -11.06 -10.99
C ALA A 75 -0.93 -11.01 -10.41
N PRO A 76 -1.98 -11.22 -11.23
CA PRO A 76 -3.37 -11.01 -10.81
C PRO A 76 -3.82 -11.91 -9.66
N SER A 77 -3.16 -13.05 -9.46
CA SER A 77 -3.44 -13.99 -8.36
C SER A 77 -2.57 -13.78 -7.12
N ALA A 78 -1.67 -12.78 -7.12
CA ALA A 78 -0.85 -12.47 -5.96
C ALA A 78 -1.68 -11.69 -4.92
N GLU A 79 -1.51 -12.04 -3.64
CA GLU A 79 -1.99 -11.23 -2.52
C GLU A 79 -1.44 -9.81 -2.62
N TRP A 80 -2.32 -8.85 -2.88
CA TRP A 80 -1.98 -7.46 -3.23
C TRP A 80 -1.11 -6.80 -2.16
N SER A 81 -1.46 -6.97 -0.88
CA SER A 81 -0.74 -6.35 0.25
C SER A 81 0.71 -6.82 0.32
N ARG A 82 0.94 -8.11 0.05
CA ARG A 82 2.28 -8.68 0.02
C ARG A 82 3.04 -8.30 -1.26
N TYR A 83 2.34 -8.17 -2.39
CA TYR A 83 2.95 -7.68 -3.63
C TYR A 83 3.47 -6.26 -3.44
N TYR A 84 2.64 -5.36 -2.92
CA TYR A 84 2.98 -3.96 -2.70
C TYR A 84 4.09 -3.83 -1.68
N ALA A 85 4.01 -4.56 -0.57
CA ALA A 85 5.04 -4.57 0.47
C ALA A 85 6.42 -4.95 -0.07
N LYS A 86 6.50 -5.99 -0.93
CA LYS A 86 7.76 -6.39 -1.54
C LYS A 86 8.33 -5.32 -2.46
N SER A 87 7.50 -4.71 -3.29
CA SER A 87 7.94 -3.67 -4.22
C SER A 87 8.39 -2.41 -3.50
N LEU A 88 7.66 -1.97 -2.49
CA LEU A 88 8.05 -0.83 -1.64
C LEU A 88 9.34 -1.13 -0.87
N ALA A 89 9.45 -2.31 -0.28
CA ALA A 89 10.67 -2.71 0.42
C ALA A 89 11.87 -2.80 -0.53
N THR A 90 11.68 -3.32 -1.76
CA THR A 90 12.75 -3.35 -2.78
C THR A 90 13.17 -1.96 -3.22
N ARG A 91 12.25 -0.99 -3.22
CA ARG A 91 12.54 0.39 -3.60
C ARG A 91 13.35 1.15 -2.55
N TYR A 92 13.14 0.87 -1.27
CA TYR A 92 13.65 1.69 -0.15
C TYR A 92 14.66 0.99 0.76
N LEU A 93 14.74 -0.35 0.76
CA LEU A 93 15.63 -1.16 1.61
C LEU A 93 16.65 -1.95 0.77
#